data_AF-A0A2L1K4X6-F1
#
_entry.id   AF-A0A2L1K4X6-F1
#
_cell.length_a   1.000
_cell.length_b   1.000
_cell.length_c   1.000
_cell.angle_alpha   90.00
_cell.angle_beta   90.00
_cell.angle_gamma   90.00
#
_symmetry.space_group_name_H-M   'P 1'
#
loop_
_entity.id
_entity.type
_entity.pdbx_description
1 polymer ?
#
loop_
_entity_poly.entity_id
_entity_poly.type
_entity_poly.pdbx_seq_one_letter_code
_entity_poly.pdbx_strand_id
1 'polypeptide(L)'
;YIGPDGAGHYVKMIHNGIEYGDMQLISESYHLLKNILFLNNEELSKIFSEWNKTELNSYLIEITKDIFLKKDQNNNYLIDMILDQAKDKGTGKWISQNALELREPLSLITASVFERYLSSLKKQRIIASKILTGPRIKHLIQDKNGFIEEIRRALYLGKIISYAQGFSQLSAASKKYNWNLQYSKIAKIFRAGCIIRAEFLQKIAEEYSKNQNTVNLLLTSYFSKIANEYESSLRQIVIYAIKYGISIPAFSAAISYYDSYRSLNLPANLIQA
;
A
#
# COMPACT_ATOMS: atom_id res chain seq x y z
N TYR A 1 -1.90 -25.91 -9.44
CA TYR A 1 -3.28 -26.07 -8.94
C TYR A 1 -3.49 -25.18 -7.72
N ILE A 2 -4.49 -24.30 -7.75
CA ILE A 2 -4.77 -23.34 -6.65
C ILE A 2 -5.86 -23.88 -5.71
N GLY A 3 -6.93 -24.43 -6.26
CA GLY A 3 -8.12 -24.92 -5.58
C GLY A 3 -9.22 -25.22 -6.59
N PRO A 4 -10.39 -25.70 -6.16
CA PRO A 4 -11.51 -26.02 -7.04
C PRO A 4 -12.21 -24.76 -7.58
N ASP A 5 -13.10 -24.94 -8.55
CA ASP A 5 -14.01 -23.92 -9.07
C ASP A 5 -13.32 -22.58 -9.45
N GLY A 6 -13.79 -21.46 -8.89
CA GLY A 6 -13.29 -20.12 -9.11
C GLY A 6 -12.06 -19.72 -8.28
N ALA A 7 -11.45 -20.64 -7.51
CA ALA A 7 -10.36 -20.31 -6.58
C ALA A 7 -9.17 -19.61 -7.26
N GLY A 8 -8.82 -20.04 -8.48
CA GLY A 8 -7.75 -19.41 -9.26
C GLY A 8 -8.04 -17.95 -9.62
N HIS A 9 -9.27 -17.66 -10.07
CA HIS A 9 -9.71 -16.30 -10.37
C HIS A 9 -9.79 -15.43 -9.12
N TYR A 10 -10.23 -16.00 -8.01
CA TYR A 10 -10.27 -15.30 -6.73
C TYR A 10 -8.87 -14.90 -6.25
N VAL A 11 -7.89 -15.81 -6.32
CA VAL A 11 -6.49 -15.49 -5.99
C VAL A 11 -5.95 -14.38 -6.91
N LYS A 12 -6.32 -14.37 -8.19
CA LYS A 12 -5.96 -13.28 -9.10
C LYS A 12 -6.61 -11.94 -8.72
N MET A 13 -7.88 -11.95 -8.30
CA MET A 13 -8.56 -10.76 -7.78
C MET A 13 -7.82 -10.20 -6.56
N ILE A 14 -7.40 -11.07 -5.62
CA ILE A 14 -6.61 -10.66 -4.45
C ILE A 14 -5.27 -10.03 -4.88
N HIS A 15 -4.55 -10.66 -5.81
CA HIS A 15 -3.32 -10.10 -6.39
C HIS A 15 -3.54 -8.68 -6.91
N ASN A 16 -4.59 -8.45 -7.71
CA ASN A 16 -4.84 -7.11 -8.27
C ASN A 16 -5.24 -6.08 -7.22
N GLY A 17 -5.91 -6.49 -6.13
CA GLY A 17 -6.14 -5.61 -4.99
C GLY A 17 -4.85 -5.19 -4.30
N ILE A 18 -3.98 -6.15 -4.01
CA ILE A 18 -2.67 -5.90 -3.40
C ILE A 18 -1.83 -4.99 -4.30
N GLU A 19 -1.87 -5.20 -5.62
CA GLU A 19 -1.24 -4.31 -6.60
C GLU A 19 -1.73 -2.86 -6.48
N TYR A 20 -3.03 -2.65 -6.27
CA TYR A 20 -3.59 -1.31 -6.08
C TYR A 20 -3.07 -0.66 -4.80
N GLY A 21 -3.02 -1.41 -3.71
CA GLY A 21 -2.44 -0.96 -2.44
C GLY A 21 -0.96 -0.59 -2.57
N ASP A 22 -0.17 -1.44 -3.24
CA ASP A 22 1.25 -1.21 -3.45
C ASP A 22 1.52 0.05 -4.28
N MET A 23 0.81 0.22 -5.40
CA MET A 23 0.92 1.42 -6.23
C MET A 23 0.53 2.69 -5.47
N GLN A 24 -0.53 2.62 -4.67
CA GLN A 24 -1.01 3.77 -3.89
C GLN A 24 0.01 4.17 -2.82
N LEU A 25 0.54 3.22 -2.04
CA LEU A 25 1.58 3.48 -1.04
C LEU A 25 2.84 4.10 -1.66
N ILE A 26 3.28 3.57 -2.81
CA ILE A 26 4.41 4.14 -3.57
C ILE A 26 4.10 5.57 -4.02
N SER A 27 2.88 5.84 -4.50
CA SER A 27 2.46 7.17 -4.92
C SER A 27 2.43 8.16 -3.76
N GLU A 28 2.03 7.72 -2.56
CA GLU A 28 2.01 8.54 -1.34
C GLU A 28 3.44 8.86 -0.89
N SER A 29 4.35 7.89 -0.93
CA SER A 29 5.78 8.13 -0.69
C SER A 29 6.37 9.15 -1.66
N TYR A 30 6.07 9.02 -2.95
CA TYR A 30 6.45 10.01 -3.97
C TYR A 30 5.87 11.39 -3.65
N HIS A 31 4.58 11.47 -3.30
CA HIS A 31 3.90 12.73 -3.05
C HIS A 31 4.50 13.46 -1.84
N LEU A 32 4.84 12.73 -0.76
CA LEU A 32 5.53 13.25 0.41
C LEU A 32 6.93 13.77 0.06
N LEU A 33 7.74 12.98 -0.63
CA LEU A 33 9.09 13.37 -1.04
C LEU A 33 9.08 14.63 -1.92
N LYS A 34 8.16 14.70 -2.89
CA LYS A 34 8.06 15.82 -3.82
C LYS A 34 7.51 17.09 -3.17
N ASN A 35 6.52 16.99 -2.28
CA ASN A 35 5.83 18.19 -1.78
C ASN A 35 6.31 18.65 -0.40
N ILE A 36 6.91 17.77 0.41
CA ILE A 36 7.47 18.15 1.72
C ILE A 36 8.97 18.46 1.59
N LEU A 37 9.72 17.62 0.86
CA LEU A 37 11.16 17.80 0.71
C LEU A 37 11.56 18.55 -0.58
N PHE A 38 10.61 18.79 -1.49
CA PHE A 38 10.82 19.50 -2.75
C PHE A 38 11.89 18.85 -3.64
N LEU A 39 11.96 17.51 -3.59
CA LEU A 39 12.93 16.75 -4.39
C LEU A 39 12.54 16.76 -5.87
N ASN A 40 13.57 16.86 -6.72
CA ASN A 40 13.41 16.74 -8.17
C ASN A 40 13.37 15.26 -8.61
N ASN A 41 13.04 15.02 -9.88
CA ASN A 41 12.86 13.66 -10.38
C ASN A 41 14.15 12.81 -10.40
N GLU A 42 15.34 13.42 -10.52
CA GLU A 42 16.61 12.70 -10.45
C GLU A 42 16.90 12.24 -9.01
N GLU A 43 16.64 13.10 -8.03
CA GLU A 43 16.73 12.77 -6.60
C GLU A 43 15.74 11.66 -6.22
N LEU A 44 14.49 11.75 -6.70
CA LEU A 44 13.47 10.72 -6.52
C LEU A 44 13.92 9.37 -7.11
N SER A 45 14.43 9.37 -8.35
CA SER A 45 14.97 8.16 -8.97
C SER A 45 16.10 7.54 -8.15
N LYS A 46 17.02 8.36 -7.63
CA LYS A 46 18.12 7.90 -6.80
C LYS A 46 17.62 7.25 -5.50
N ILE A 47 16.67 7.88 -4.81
CA ILE A 47 16.08 7.33 -3.58
C ILE A 47 15.41 5.98 -3.85
N PHE A 48 14.55 5.89 -4.88
CA PHE A 48 13.88 4.63 -5.21
C PHE A 48 14.87 3.56 -5.71
N SER A 49 15.99 3.96 -6.33
CA SER A 49 17.09 3.05 -6.67
C SER A 49 17.76 2.48 -5.44
N GLU A 50 17.98 3.26 -4.39
CA GLU A 50 18.52 2.76 -3.12
C GLU A 50 17.50 1.89 -2.38
N TRP A 51 16.23 2.28 -2.33
CA TRP A 51 15.16 1.46 -1.74
C TRP A 51 15.02 0.10 -2.43
N ASN A 52 15.24 0.04 -3.75
CA ASN A 52 15.20 -1.23 -4.48
C ASN A 52 16.36 -2.18 -4.13
N LYS A 53 17.36 -1.74 -3.37
CA LYS A 53 18.46 -2.57 -2.87
C LYS A 53 18.22 -3.05 -1.42
N THR A 54 17.13 -2.64 -0.80
CA THR A 54 16.75 -3.04 0.57
C THR A 54 15.59 -4.04 0.55
N GLU A 55 14.91 -4.24 1.69
CA GLU A 55 13.70 -5.06 1.78
C GLU A 55 12.51 -4.58 0.92
N LEU A 56 12.59 -3.37 0.35
CA LEU A 56 11.63 -2.87 -0.64
C LEU A 56 11.89 -3.36 -2.07
N ASN A 57 12.92 -4.18 -2.30
CA ASN A 57 13.21 -4.77 -3.61
C ASN A 57 11.95 -5.38 -4.24
N SER A 58 11.49 -4.77 -5.33
CA SER A 58 10.28 -5.18 -6.03
C SER A 58 10.21 -4.58 -7.42
N TYR A 59 9.46 -5.24 -8.30
CA TYR A 59 9.26 -4.74 -9.65
C TYR A 59 8.62 -3.35 -9.69
N LEU A 60 7.66 -3.06 -8.80
CA LEU A 60 7.00 -1.76 -8.76
C LEU A 60 7.96 -0.64 -8.33
N ILE A 61 8.87 -0.88 -7.39
CA ILE A 61 9.91 0.09 -7.03
C ILE A 61 10.92 0.26 -8.16
N GLU A 62 11.31 -0.84 -8.81
CA GLU A 62 12.22 -0.84 -9.97
C GLU A 62 11.68 0.01 -11.12
N ILE A 63 10.43 -0.18 -11.56
CA ILE A 63 9.89 0.64 -12.64
C ILE A 63 9.66 2.09 -12.20
N THR A 64 9.39 2.33 -10.91
CA THR A 64 9.14 3.68 -10.39
C THR A 64 10.40 4.56 -10.49
N LYS A 65 11.59 4.03 -10.15
CA LYS A 65 12.85 4.79 -10.37
C LYS A 65 13.05 5.15 -11.85
N ASP A 66 12.75 4.23 -12.76
CA ASP A 66 12.95 4.43 -14.21
C ASP A 66 11.94 5.44 -14.78
N ILE A 67 10.70 5.41 -14.27
CA ILE A 67 9.63 6.37 -14.63
C ILE A 67 10.06 7.80 -14.33
N PHE A 68 10.71 8.06 -13.19
CA PHE A 68 11.14 9.42 -12.85
C PHE A 68 12.16 10.00 -13.83
N LEU A 69 12.98 9.15 -14.47
CA LEU A 69 14.00 9.60 -15.44
C LEU A 69 13.48 9.65 -16.88
N LYS A 70 12.28 9.12 -17.15
CA LYS A 70 11.76 9.08 -18.51
C LYS A 70 11.42 10.48 -19.00
N LYS A 71 12.04 10.88 -20.12
CA LYS A 71 11.78 12.16 -20.79
C LYS A 71 11.01 11.99 -22.11
N ASP A 72 10.27 13.03 -22.48
CA ASP A 72 9.62 13.16 -23.80
C ASP A 72 10.59 13.69 -24.87
N GLN A 73 10.08 13.94 -26.08
CA GLN A 73 10.87 14.46 -27.21
C GLN A 73 11.38 15.90 -26.98
N ASN A 74 10.75 16.64 -26.06
CA ASN A 74 11.09 18.02 -25.70
C ASN A 74 11.96 18.09 -24.44
N ASN A 75 12.51 16.96 -23.98
CA ASN A 75 13.34 16.84 -22.78
C ASN A 75 12.61 17.17 -21.46
N ASN A 76 11.27 17.15 -21.44
CA ASN A 76 10.47 17.24 -20.22
C ASN A 76 10.35 15.87 -19.56
N TYR A 77 10.30 15.83 -18.22
CA TYR A 77 10.02 14.59 -17.50
C TYR A 77 8.56 14.15 -17.73
N LEU A 78 8.38 12.94 -18.25
CA LEU A 78 7.09 12.46 -18.72
C LEU A 78 6.07 12.34 -17.57
N ILE A 79 6.51 11.95 -16.37
CA ILE A 79 5.65 11.85 -15.18
C ILE A 79 4.93 13.17 -14.86
N ASP A 80 5.57 14.32 -15.11
CA ASP A 80 5.00 15.64 -14.84
C ASP A 80 3.99 16.09 -15.90
N MET A 81 3.99 15.41 -17.06
CA MET A 81 3.10 15.69 -18.19
C MET A 81 1.90 14.74 -18.25
N ILE A 82 1.93 13.64 -17.48
CA ILE A 82 0.83 12.67 -17.43
C ILE A 82 -0.34 13.26 -16.64
N LEU A 83 -1.54 13.18 -17.22
CA LEU A 83 -2.77 13.57 -16.53
C LEU A 83 -3.02 12.67 -15.31
N ASP A 84 -3.22 13.28 -14.14
CA ASP A 84 -3.46 12.66 -12.84
C ASP A 84 -4.89 12.11 -12.71
N GLN A 85 -5.28 11.24 -13.65
CA GLN A 85 -6.55 10.51 -13.68
C GLN A 85 -6.27 9.02 -13.83
N ALA A 86 -6.16 8.32 -12.70
CA ALA A 86 -5.90 6.90 -12.69
C ALA A 86 -7.13 6.13 -13.21
N LYS A 87 -6.94 5.34 -14.26
CA LYS A 87 -7.98 4.42 -14.74
C LYS A 87 -8.10 3.21 -13.80
N ASP A 88 -9.33 2.72 -13.65
CA ASP A 88 -9.65 1.44 -13.01
C ASP A 88 -10.26 0.50 -14.05
N LYS A 89 -9.83 -0.76 -14.06
CA LYS A 89 -10.38 -1.82 -14.93
C LYS A 89 -11.44 -2.66 -14.21
N GLY A 90 -11.81 -2.30 -12.98
CA GLY A 90 -12.85 -2.93 -12.17
C GLY A 90 -12.34 -3.99 -11.19
N THR A 91 -11.15 -4.56 -11.40
CA THR A 91 -10.61 -5.61 -10.52
C THR A 91 -10.30 -5.14 -9.11
N GLY A 92 -9.89 -3.87 -8.94
CA GLY A 92 -9.70 -3.26 -7.62
C GLY A 92 -11.03 -3.09 -6.89
N LYS A 93 -12.11 -2.75 -7.60
CA LYS A 93 -13.45 -2.68 -7.02
C LYS A 93 -13.93 -4.05 -6.52
N TRP A 94 -13.70 -5.12 -7.29
CA TRP A 94 -14.20 -6.46 -6.95
C TRP A 94 -13.66 -6.99 -5.64
N ILE A 95 -12.37 -6.80 -5.35
CA ILE A 95 -11.79 -7.25 -4.08
C ILE A 95 -12.42 -6.52 -2.89
N SER A 96 -12.63 -5.20 -3.00
CA SER A 96 -13.24 -4.40 -1.93
C SER A 96 -14.71 -4.75 -1.72
N GLN A 97 -15.47 -4.98 -2.80
CA GLN A 97 -16.85 -5.47 -2.70
C GLN A 97 -16.90 -6.82 -2.00
N ASN A 98 -16.04 -7.75 -2.41
CA ASN A 98 -16.02 -9.06 -1.81
C ASN A 98 -15.52 -9.06 -0.36
N ALA A 99 -14.61 -8.15 0.01
CA ALA A 99 -14.19 -7.97 1.39
C ALA A 99 -15.38 -7.58 2.29
N LEU A 100 -16.26 -6.69 1.81
CA LEU A 100 -17.50 -6.35 2.52
C LEU A 100 -18.44 -7.56 2.64
N GLU A 101 -18.58 -8.37 1.59
CA GLU A 101 -19.39 -9.61 1.62
C GLU A 101 -18.83 -10.67 2.60
N LEU A 102 -17.52 -10.70 2.78
CA LEU A 102 -16.83 -11.59 3.71
C LEU A 102 -16.69 -10.99 5.12
N ARG A 103 -17.04 -9.71 5.30
CA ARG A 103 -16.83 -8.93 6.53
C ARG A 103 -15.35 -8.84 6.92
N GLU A 104 -14.47 -8.76 5.93
CA GLU A 104 -13.03 -8.60 6.12
C GLU A 104 -12.63 -7.11 6.05
N PRO A 105 -11.92 -6.58 7.04
CA PRO A 105 -11.52 -5.17 7.12
C PRO A 105 -10.38 -4.81 6.15
N LEU A 106 -10.68 -4.78 4.86
CA LEU A 106 -9.73 -4.47 3.77
C LEU A 106 -9.56 -2.95 3.55
N SER A 107 -9.19 -2.22 4.60
CA SER A 107 -9.19 -0.75 4.61
C SER A 107 -8.24 -0.13 3.59
N LEU A 108 -7.01 -0.64 3.47
CA LEU A 108 -5.95 0.01 2.71
C LEU A 108 -6.16 -0.12 1.20
N ILE A 109 -6.47 -1.33 0.73
CA ILE A 109 -6.77 -1.58 -0.68
C ILE A 109 -8.04 -0.82 -1.09
N THR A 110 -9.04 -0.77 -0.22
CA THR A 110 -10.27 -0.01 -0.49
C THR A 110 -10.01 1.49 -0.57
N ALA A 111 -9.18 2.06 0.32
CA ALA A 111 -8.73 3.44 0.21
C ALA A 111 -8.02 3.71 -1.13
N SER A 112 -7.20 2.75 -1.59
CA SER A 112 -6.50 2.84 -2.88
C SER A 112 -7.45 2.84 -4.08
N VAL A 113 -8.56 2.12 -4.00
CA VAL A 113 -9.63 2.16 -5.02
C VAL A 113 -10.31 3.54 -5.01
N PHE A 114 -10.65 4.06 -3.83
CA PHE A 114 -11.28 5.38 -3.71
C PHE A 114 -10.38 6.51 -4.21
N GLU A 115 -9.07 6.45 -4.00
CA GLU A 115 -8.16 7.47 -4.55
C GLU A 115 -8.11 7.48 -6.08
N ARG A 116 -8.26 6.33 -6.74
CA ARG A 116 -8.40 6.29 -8.20
C ARG A 116 -9.68 6.99 -8.64
N TYR A 117 -10.79 6.76 -7.94
CA TYR A 117 -12.05 7.46 -8.21
C TYR A 117 -11.92 8.97 -7.97
N LEU A 118 -11.30 9.37 -6.86
CA LEU A 118 -11.06 10.78 -6.53
C LEU A 118 -10.17 11.47 -7.58
N SER A 119 -9.13 10.78 -8.06
CA SER A 119 -8.26 11.29 -9.13
C SER A 119 -9.06 11.55 -10.41
N SER A 120 -10.04 10.71 -10.73
CA SER A 120 -10.89 10.85 -11.91
C SER A 120 -11.77 12.11 -11.86
N LEU A 121 -12.10 12.63 -10.68
CA LEU A 121 -12.86 13.87 -10.46
C LEU A 121 -12.04 15.16 -10.72
N LYS A 122 -11.11 15.14 -11.68
CA LYS A 122 -10.16 16.24 -11.97
C LYS A 122 -10.82 17.61 -12.10
N LYS A 123 -11.92 17.71 -12.86
CA LYS A 123 -12.65 18.98 -13.05
C LYS A 123 -13.15 19.54 -11.71
N GLN A 124 -13.69 18.68 -10.84
CA GLN A 124 -14.13 19.08 -9.51
C GLN A 124 -12.96 19.48 -8.63
N ARG A 125 -11.84 18.73 -8.66
CA ARG A 125 -10.62 19.05 -7.89
C ARG A 125 -10.02 20.41 -8.27
N ILE A 126 -10.03 20.78 -9.56
CA ILE A 126 -9.57 22.11 -10.03
C ILE A 126 -10.45 23.23 -9.48
N ILE A 127 -11.77 23.02 -9.40
CA ILE A 127 -12.69 24.00 -8.82
C ILE A 127 -12.44 24.10 -7.31
N ALA A 128 -12.40 22.95 -6.63
CA ALA A 128 -12.18 22.86 -5.19
C ALA A 128 -10.86 23.52 -4.76
N SER A 129 -9.77 23.36 -5.52
CA SER A 129 -8.46 23.94 -5.19
C SER A 129 -8.42 25.48 -5.22
N LYS A 130 -9.43 26.12 -5.83
CA LYS A 130 -9.55 27.59 -5.87
C LYS A 130 -10.43 28.13 -4.74
N ILE A 131 -11.22 27.26 -4.10
CA ILE A 131 -12.23 27.64 -3.09
C ILE A 131 -11.77 27.21 -1.70
N LEU A 132 -11.27 25.98 -1.57
CA LEU A 132 -10.87 25.41 -0.29
C LEU A 132 -9.42 25.78 0.02
N THR A 133 -9.17 26.16 1.27
CA THR A 133 -7.84 26.50 1.77
C THR A 133 -7.25 25.32 2.56
N GLY A 134 -5.91 25.18 2.51
CA GLY A 134 -5.17 24.22 3.32
C GLY A 134 -3.97 24.87 4.02
N PRO A 135 -3.28 24.11 4.89
CA PRO A 135 -2.04 24.58 5.50
C PRO A 135 -0.98 24.87 4.42
N ARG A 136 -0.09 25.84 4.70
CA ARG A 136 1.06 26.12 3.81
C ARG A 136 2.25 25.29 4.24
N ILE A 137 2.85 24.58 3.30
CA ILE A 137 4.10 23.85 3.51
C ILE A 137 5.21 24.88 3.67
N LYS A 138 5.84 24.91 4.85
CA LYS A 138 7.06 25.68 5.10
C LYS A 138 8.22 24.69 5.13
N HIS A 139 9.37 25.07 4.56
CA HIS A 139 10.60 24.30 4.67
C HIS A 139 11.01 24.19 6.14
N LEU A 140 10.72 23.04 6.76
CA LEU A 140 10.92 22.83 8.20
C LEU A 140 11.66 21.52 8.50
N ILE A 141 11.84 20.64 7.52
CA ILE A 141 12.57 19.38 7.74
C ILE A 141 14.07 19.65 7.66
N GLN A 142 14.70 19.73 8.83
CA GLN A 142 16.16 19.94 8.96
C GLN A 142 16.94 18.68 8.55
N ASP A 143 16.53 17.51 9.05
CA ASP A 143 17.12 16.23 8.66
C ASP A 143 16.33 15.58 7.51
N LYS A 144 16.74 15.88 6.28
CA LYS A 144 16.14 15.30 5.07
C LYS A 144 16.33 13.78 5.00
N ASN A 145 17.51 13.28 5.37
CA ASN A 145 17.84 11.86 5.23
C ASN A 145 17.06 11.02 6.24
N GLY A 146 16.93 11.48 7.48
CA GLY A 146 16.06 10.87 8.47
C GLY A 146 14.62 10.80 7.96
N PHE A 147 14.07 11.91 7.44
CA PHE A 147 12.70 11.91 6.92
C PHE A 147 12.50 10.96 5.73
N ILE A 148 13.49 10.82 4.83
CA ILE A 148 13.46 9.84 3.74
C ILE A 148 13.40 8.41 4.29
N GLU A 149 14.18 8.11 5.33
CA GLU A 149 14.15 6.80 5.99
C GLU A 149 12.82 6.54 6.70
N GLU A 150 12.23 7.53 7.36
CA GLU A 150 10.89 7.42 7.95
C GLU A 150 9.83 7.07 6.88
N ILE A 151 9.89 7.70 5.69
CA ILE A 151 9.00 7.35 4.57
C ILE A 151 9.24 5.92 4.09
N ARG A 152 10.50 5.50 3.97
CA ARG A 152 10.86 4.14 3.54
C ARG A 152 10.28 3.08 4.48
N ARG A 153 10.44 3.30 5.79
CA ARG A 153 9.91 2.42 6.85
C ARG A 153 8.39 2.40 6.87
N ALA A 154 7.76 3.58 6.75
CA ALA A 154 6.31 3.70 6.62
C ALA A 154 5.78 2.94 5.39
N LEU A 155 6.44 3.08 4.24
CA LEU A 155 6.14 2.35 3.01
C LEU A 155 6.18 0.83 3.24
N TYR A 156 7.26 0.32 3.84
CA TYR A 156 7.40 -1.10 4.07
C TYR A 156 6.35 -1.65 5.05
N LEU A 157 6.07 -0.94 6.15
CA LEU A 157 5.02 -1.32 7.08
C LEU A 157 3.61 -1.24 6.46
N GLY A 158 3.34 -0.22 5.65
CA GLY A 158 2.10 -0.11 4.87
C GLY A 158 1.89 -1.32 3.96
N LYS A 159 2.96 -1.79 3.28
CA LYS A 159 2.91 -3.02 2.49
C LYS A 159 2.59 -4.24 3.37
N ILE A 160 3.28 -4.41 4.50
CA ILE A 160 3.01 -5.52 5.43
C ILE A 160 1.52 -5.56 5.82
N ILE A 161 0.95 -4.42 6.18
CA ILE A 161 -0.45 -4.31 6.60
C ILE A 161 -1.41 -4.60 5.43
N SER A 162 -1.12 -4.07 4.23
CA SER A 162 -1.90 -4.36 3.02
C SER A 162 -1.97 -5.87 2.72
N TYR A 163 -0.82 -6.55 2.77
CA TYR A 163 -0.76 -7.99 2.52
C TYR A 163 -1.39 -8.80 3.66
N ALA A 164 -1.25 -8.36 4.91
CA ALA A 164 -1.94 -8.98 6.04
C ALA A 164 -3.46 -8.97 5.86
N GLN A 165 -4.03 -7.85 5.40
CA GLN A 165 -5.46 -7.75 5.08
C GLN A 165 -5.84 -8.66 3.90
N GLY A 166 -5.08 -8.61 2.80
CA GLY A 166 -5.36 -9.43 1.61
C GLY A 166 -5.28 -10.94 1.87
N PHE A 167 -4.31 -11.39 2.67
CA PHE A 167 -4.19 -12.80 3.05
C PHE A 167 -5.23 -13.22 4.11
N SER A 168 -5.65 -12.31 5.00
CA SER A 168 -6.81 -12.54 5.88
C SER A 168 -8.07 -12.80 5.03
N GLN A 169 -8.31 -11.97 4.01
CA GLN A 169 -9.42 -12.14 3.09
C GLN A 169 -9.34 -13.45 2.28
N LEU A 170 -8.14 -13.87 1.85
CA LEU A 170 -7.93 -15.20 1.25
C LEU A 170 -8.34 -16.32 2.21
N SER A 171 -8.00 -16.18 3.50
CA SER A 171 -8.35 -17.16 4.53
C SER A 171 -9.84 -17.24 4.77
N ALA A 172 -10.53 -16.09 4.89
CA ALA A 172 -11.98 -16.02 5.01
C ALA A 172 -12.69 -16.66 3.81
N ALA A 173 -12.23 -16.37 2.59
CA ALA A 173 -12.77 -16.96 1.38
C ALA A 173 -12.54 -18.47 1.31
N SER A 174 -11.32 -18.92 1.65
CA SER A 174 -11.01 -20.36 1.68
C SER A 174 -11.92 -21.13 2.63
N LYS A 175 -12.27 -20.53 3.78
CA LYS A 175 -13.23 -21.11 4.73
C LYS A 175 -14.66 -21.10 4.19
N LYS A 176 -15.12 -19.96 3.66
CA LYS A 176 -16.50 -19.81 3.14
C LYS A 176 -16.78 -20.75 1.97
N TYR A 177 -15.81 -20.94 1.08
CA TYR A 177 -15.97 -21.71 -0.15
C TYR A 177 -15.32 -23.10 -0.11
N ASN A 178 -14.82 -23.54 1.06
CA ASN A 178 -14.17 -24.84 1.25
C ASN A 178 -13.02 -25.14 0.26
N TRP A 179 -12.23 -24.12 -0.11
CA TRP A 179 -11.19 -24.26 -1.14
C TRP A 179 -9.87 -24.84 -0.65
N ASN A 180 -9.66 -24.92 0.67
CA ASN A 180 -8.42 -25.40 1.30
C ASN A 180 -7.14 -24.77 0.69
N LEU A 181 -7.17 -23.44 0.53
CA LEU A 181 -6.11 -22.69 -0.13
C LEU A 181 -4.77 -22.83 0.61
N GLN A 182 -3.71 -22.95 -0.18
CA GLN A 182 -2.35 -23.14 0.33
C GLN A 182 -1.59 -21.81 0.27
N TYR A 183 -1.66 -21.00 1.33
CA TYR A 183 -1.14 -19.62 1.35
C TYR A 183 0.35 -19.52 1.02
N SER A 184 1.17 -20.45 1.52
CA SER A 184 2.61 -20.53 1.16
C SER A 184 2.81 -20.75 -0.34
N LYS A 185 2.00 -21.60 -0.98
CA LYS A 185 2.08 -21.84 -2.44
C LYS A 185 1.61 -20.62 -3.23
N ILE A 186 0.54 -19.94 -2.77
CA ILE A 186 0.05 -18.70 -3.38
C ILE A 186 1.14 -17.62 -3.32
N ALA A 187 1.75 -17.40 -2.15
CA ALA A 187 2.85 -16.46 -1.98
C ALA A 187 4.04 -16.80 -2.90
N LYS A 188 4.39 -18.09 -3.04
CA LYS A 188 5.44 -18.53 -3.96
C LYS A 188 5.14 -18.21 -5.42
N ILE A 189 3.90 -18.37 -5.86
CA ILE A 189 3.47 -18.05 -7.24
C ILE A 189 3.58 -16.55 -7.51
N PHE A 190 3.31 -15.69 -6.52
CA PHE A 190 3.46 -14.25 -6.68
C PHE A 190 4.93 -13.78 -6.74
N ARG A 191 5.91 -14.62 -6.41
CA ARG A 191 7.33 -14.20 -6.38
C ARG A 191 7.92 -13.88 -7.75
N ALA A 192 7.32 -14.37 -8.84
CA ALA A 192 7.84 -14.20 -10.18
C ALA A 192 6.71 -14.08 -11.20
N GLY A 193 6.98 -13.39 -12.32
CA GLY A 193 6.05 -13.30 -13.46
C GLY A 193 4.83 -12.40 -13.26
N CYS A 194 4.54 -11.93 -12.04
CA CYS A 194 3.43 -11.01 -11.77
C CYS A 194 3.91 -9.60 -11.41
N ILE A 195 2.96 -8.65 -11.27
CA ILE A 195 3.27 -7.23 -11.06
C ILE A 195 3.77 -6.98 -9.63
N ILE A 196 3.18 -7.64 -8.64
CA ILE A 196 3.56 -7.48 -7.23
C ILE A 196 4.82 -8.26 -6.82
N ARG A 197 5.59 -8.78 -7.79
CA ARG A 197 6.77 -9.60 -7.50
C ARG A 197 7.81 -8.82 -6.71
N ALA A 198 8.28 -9.42 -5.62
CA ALA A 198 9.18 -8.82 -4.65
C ALA A 198 9.87 -9.89 -3.80
N GLU A 199 11.05 -9.59 -3.25
CA GLU A 199 11.69 -10.45 -2.23
C GLU A 199 10.82 -10.59 -0.97
N PHE A 200 10.02 -9.56 -0.67
CA PHE A 200 9.00 -9.55 0.37
C PHE A 200 8.09 -10.80 0.38
N LEU A 201 7.71 -11.31 -0.79
CA LEU A 201 6.84 -12.48 -0.91
C LEU A 201 7.52 -13.79 -0.48
N GLN A 202 8.85 -13.85 -0.53
CA GLN A 202 9.59 -14.96 0.02
C GLN A 202 9.42 -15.04 1.54
N LYS A 203 9.41 -13.90 2.24
CA LYS A 203 9.13 -13.84 3.69
C LYS A 203 7.73 -14.30 4.03
N ILE A 204 6.72 -13.90 3.24
CA ILE A 204 5.35 -14.40 3.41
C ILE A 204 5.29 -15.93 3.23
N ALA A 205 5.93 -16.45 2.18
CA ALA A 205 5.96 -17.89 1.93
C ALA A 205 6.66 -18.66 3.06
N GLU A 206 7.76 -18.14 3.61
CA GLU A 206 8.48 -18.72 4.74
C GLU A 206 7.59 -18.80 5.98
N GLU A 207 6.93 -17.72 6.37
CA GLU A 207 6.07 -17.68 7.57
C GLU A 207 4.88 -18.64 7.45
N TYR A 208 4.19 -18.68 6.32
CA TYR A 208 3.11 -19.65 6.09
C TYR A 208 3.60 -21.10 5.98
N SER A 209 4.88 -21.33 5.65
CA SER A 209 5.45 -22.68 5.64
C SER A 209 5.76 -23.19 7.04
N LYS A 210 6.07 -22.29 7.99
CA LYS A 210 6.29 -22.63 9.41
C LYS A 210 4.98 -23.01 10.11
N ASN A 211 3.90 -22.28 9.83
CA ASN A 211 2.60 -22.54 10.43
C ASN A 211 1.46 -22.25 9.43
N GLN A 212 0.80 -23.32 8.95
CA GLN A 212 -0.35 -23.21 8.04
C GLN A 212 -1.58 -22.58 8.72
N ASN A 213 -1.67 -22.65 10.06
CA ASN A 213 -2.73 -22.08 10.87
C ASN A 213 -2.43 -20.63 11.29
N THR A 214 -1.50 -19.95 10.62
CA THR A 214 -1.23 -18.53 10.86
C THR A 214 -2.50 -17.72 10.68
N VAL A 215 -2.99 -17.14 11.78
CA VAL A 215 -4.25 -16.38 11.80
C VAL A 215 -4.12 -15.08 11.01
N ASN A 216 -3.00 -14.38 11.17
CA ASN A 216 -2.71 -13.15 10.46
C ASN A 216 -1.19 -12.97 10.31
N LEU A 217 -0.75 -12.41 9.18
CA LEU A 217 0.67 -12.17 8.91
C LEU A 217 1.33 -11.27 9.95
N LEU A 218 0.62 -10.29 10.52
CA LEU A 218 1.18 -9.39 11.54
C LEU A 218 1.62 -10.11 12.83
N LEU A 219 1.10 -11.31 13.08
CA LEU A 219 1.39 -12.09 14.29
C LEU A 219 2.58 -13.04 14.13
N THR A 220 3.20 -13.08 12.95
CA THR A 220 4.36 -13.95 12.71
C THR A 220 5.66 -13.28 13.16
N SER A 221 6.70 -14.06 13.42
CA SER A 221 7.91 -13.54 14.08
C SER A 221 8.64 -12.48 13.26
N TYR A 222 8.71 -12.65 11.94
CA TYR A 222 9.33 -11.65 11.06
C TYR A 222 8.50 -10.35 11.00
N PHE A 223 7.19 -10.44 10.71
CA PHE A 223 6.38 -9.25 10.46
C PHE A 223 6.03 -8.48 11.73
N SER A 224 5.80 -9.16 12.86
CA SER A 224 5.59 -8.49 14.15
C SER A 224 6.81 -7.68 14.57
N LYS A 225 8.03 -8.21 14.37
CA LYS A 225 9.27 -7.48 14.66
C LYS A 225 9.35 -6.18 13.86
N ILE A 226 9.14 -6.24 12.54
CA ILE A 226 9.17 -5.06 11.68
C ILE A 226 8.04 -4.09 12.04
N ALA A 227 6.84 -4.58 12.30
CA ALA A 227 5.72 -3.74 12.68
C ALA A 227 6.01 -2.96 13.96
N ASN A 228 6.56 -3.61 14.98
CA ASN A 228 6.96 -2.94 16.22
C ASN A 228 8.11 -1.94 16.02
N GLU A 229 9.03 -2.21 15.09
CA GLU A 229 10.16 -1.31 14.81
C GLU A 229 9.74 -0.08 13.99
N TYR A 230 8.86 -0.26 13.01
CA TYR A 230 8.55 0.76 11.99
C TYR A 230 7.22 1.51 12.24
N GLU A 231 6.44 1.11 13.24
CA GLU A 231 5.17 1.80 13.55
C GLU A 231 5.38 3.26 13.95
N SER A 232 6.47 3.57 14.66
CA SER A 232 6.84 4.94 15.00
C SER A 232 7.06 5.79 13.74
N SER A 233 7.73 5.24 12.72
CA SER A 233 7.93 5.88 11.44
C SER A 233 6.64 6.15 10.70
N LEU A 234 5.76 5.15 10.63
CA LEU A 234 4.45 5.30 10.01
C LEU A 234 3.62 6.40 10.71
N ARG A 235 3.64 6.45 12.06
CA ARG A 235 2.97 7.52 12.82
C ARG A 235 3.53 8.90 12.48
N GLN A 236 4.86 9.04 12.45
CA GLN A 236 5.49 10.32 12.15
C GLN A 236 5.07 10.80 10.75
N ILE A 237 5.16 9.94 9.75
CA ILE A 237 4.72 10.29 8.39
C ILE A 237 3.25 10.70 8.35
N VAL A 238 2.38 9.99 9.07
CA VAL A 238 0.95 10.36 9.14
C VAL A 238 0.74 11.72 9.79
N ILE A 239 1.40 11.99 10.91
CA ILE A 239 1.34 13.28 11.61
C ILE A 239 1.82 14.42 10.69
N TYR A 240 2.96 14.23 10.03
CA TYR A 240 3.54 15.22 9.12
C TYR A 240 2.65 15.50 7.93
N ALA A 241 2.08 14.47 7.31
CA ALA A 241 1.22 14.63 6.16
C ALA A 241 -0.07 15.38 6.53
N ILE A 242 -0.72 15.02 7.64
CA ILE A 242 -1.90 15.73 8.15
C ILE A 242 -1.57 17.19 8.45
N LYS A 243 -0.46 17.43 9.18
CA LYS A 243 0.00 18.78 9.54
C LYS A 243 0.18 19.69 8.32
N TYR A 244 0.68 19.14 7.22
CA TYR A 244 0.95 19.87 5.98
C TYR A 244 -0.10 19.69 4.89
N GLY A 245 -1.24 19.06 5.18
CA GLY A 245 -2.35 18.91 4.24
C GLY A 245 -2.03 18.04 3.03
N ILE A 246 -1.13 17.06 3.19
CA ILE A 246 -0.78 16.07 2.17
C ILE A 246 -1.68 14.84 2.35
N SER A 247 -2.43 14.48 1.30
CA SER A 247 -3.29 13.30 1.33
C SER A 247 -2.48 12.01 1.27
N ILE A 248 -2.68 11.13 2.26
CA ILE A 248 -2.01 9.83 2.41
C ILE A 248 -2.96 8.74 2.96
N PRO A 249 -4.07 8.47 2.26
CA PRO A 249 -5.13 7.61 2.77
C PRO A 249 -4.70 6.16 2.96
N ALA A 250 -3.77 5.61 2.17
CA ALA A 250 -3.26 4.26 2.38
C ALA A 250 -2.40 4.18 3.65
N PHE A 251 -1.50 5.13 3.89
CA PHE A 251 -0.74 5.19 5.15
C PHE A 251 -1.64 5.42 6.38
N SER A 252 -2.61 6.32 6.26
CA SER A 252 -3.59 6.57 7.32
C SER A 252 -4.42 5.33 7.64
N ALA A 253 -4.91 4.64 6.60
CA ALA A 253 -5.66 3.39 6.76
C ALA A 253 -4.79 2.27 7.36
N ALA A 254 -3.49 2.22 7.02
CA ALA A 254 -2.55 1.26 7.57
C ALA A 254 -2.40 1.44 9.08
N ILE A 255 -2.10 2.66 9.55
CA ILE A 255 -1.88 2.89 11.00
C ILE A 255 -3.17 2.69 11.80
N SER A 256 -4.32 3.12 11.28
CA SER A 256 -5.61 2.90 11.93
C SER A 256 -5.96 1.42 12.03
N TYR A 257 -5.68 0.63 10.98
CA TYR A 257 -5.85 -0.82 11.02
C TYR A 257 -4.93 -1.46 12.06
N TYR A 258 -3.64 -1.11 12.06
CA TYR A 258 -2.66 -1.64 13.00
C TYR A 258 -3.07 -1.40 14.46
N ASP A 259 -3.46 -0.16 14.79
CA ASP A 259 -3.90 0.19 16.14
C ASP A 259 -5.22 -0.48 16.53
N SER A 260 -6.17 -0.58 15.60
CA SER A 260 -7.43 -1.27 15.85
C SER A 260 -7.21 -2.77 16.10
N TYR A 261 -6.36 -3.41 15.30
CA TYR A 261 -6.13 -4.85 15.35
C TYR A 261 -5.40 -5.28 16.62
N ARG A 262 -4.50 -4.46 17.15
CA ARG A 262 -3.76 -4.74 18.41
C ARG A 262 -4.49 -4.30 19.68
N SER A 263 -5.64 -3.64 19.56
CA SER A 263 -6.39 -3.12 20.71
C SER A 263 -7.22 -4.24 21.35
N LEU A 264 -7.01 -4.48 22.64
CA LEU A 264 -7.83 -5.43 23.40
C LEU A 264 -9.31 -4.99 23.45
N ASN A 265 -9.53 -3.69 23.61
CA ASN A 265 -10.86 -3.09 23.67
C ASN A 265 -10.99 -2.04 22.58
N LEU A 266 -11.99 -2.20 21.70
CA LEU A 266 -12.42 -1.18 20.74
C LEU A 266 -13.64 -0.43 21.28
N PRO A 267 -13.90 0.80 20.81
CA PRO A 267 -15.09 1.57 21.19
C PRO A 267 -16.41 1.00 20.61
N ALA A 268 -16.39 -0.23 20.10
CA ALA A 268 -17.56 -0.90 19.53
C ALA A 268 -18.62 -1.25 20.59
N ASN A 269 -18.27 -1.25 21.88
CA ASN A 269 -19.25 -1.35 22.96
C ASN A 269 -20.29 -0.23 22.92
N LEU A 270 -19.91 1.00 22.51
CA LEU A 270 -20.86 2.11 22.34
C LEU A 270 -21.73 1.93 21.09
N ILE A 271 -21.19 1.36 20.00
CA ILE A 271 -21.96 1.06 18.78
C ILE A 271 -23.03 -0.02 19.06
N GLN A 272 -22.74 -0.93 19.98
CA GLN A 272 -23.63 -2.03 20.36
C GLN A 272 -24.76 -1.58 21.31
N ALA A 273 -24.56 -0.50 22.06
CA ALA A 273 -25.53 0.06 23.01
C ALA A 273 -26.62 0.88 22.29
#